data_AF-A0A9P6IXJ1-F1
#
_entry.id   AF-A0A9P6IXJ1-F1
#
_cell.length_a   1.000
_cell.length_b   1.000
_cell.length_c   1.000
_cell.angle_alpha   90.00
_cell.angle_beta   90.00
_cell.angle_gamma   90.00
#
_symmetry.space_group_name_H-M   'P 1'
#
loop_
_entity.id
_entity.type
_entity.pdbx_description
1 polymer ?
#
loop_
_entity_poly.entity_id
_entity_poly.type
_entity_poly.pdbx_seq_one_letter_code
_entity_poly.pdbx_strand_id
1 'polypeptide(L)'
;MASTHIINPIAELGSKLSNLTSLYLGWLNKITDSQWRGLVMAMRGRIRSFATDAGFNTPSTKFIPDITTHWSDTLESLRFLHFSHMFSHDIQRILTTCSRLKVLDCMWTLEQEAGQGGIGGGKMEDWVCQDLEELQLMFADHRGLNMVETELTMQEIRTAGRIERIYQQLGRLVKLRELTIGWRTTTAFSGCANLDMSLASGLGHLAGLKALRMLDISSIRQVKIGSAEVEWIRPELVIQ
;
A
#
# COMPACT_ATOMS: atom_id res chain seq x y z
N MET A 1 -25.09 -34.28 -15.25
CA MET A 1 -24.46 -32.99 -14.85
C MET A 1 -25.15 -32.52 -13.59
N ALA A 2 -24.52 -32.68 -12.43
CA ALA A 2 -25.06 -32.21 -11.16
C ALA A 2 -24.79 -30.69 -11.06
N SER A 3 -25.86 -29.90 -11.07
CA SER A 3 -25.80 -28.47 -10.73
C SER A 3 -25.68 -28.36 -9.22
N THR A 4 -24.46 -28.13 -8.72
CA THR A 4 -24.23 -27.83 -7.32
C THR A 4 -24.83 -26.46 -7.04
N HIS A 5 -26.03 -26.42 -6.47
CA HIS A 5 -26.60 -25.21 -5.89
C HIS A 5 -25.69 -24.77 -4.73
N ILE A 6 -24.77 -23.85 -5.01
CA ILE A 6 -24.07 -23.09 -3.97
C ILE A 6 -25.13 -22.16 -3.37
N ILE A 7 -25.88 -22.67 -2.40
CA ILE A 7 -26.72 -21.85 -1.51
C ILE A 7 -25.80 -20.79 -0.94
N ASN A 8 -26.15 -19.52 -1.17
CA ASN A 8 -25.32 -18.35 -0.89
C ASN A 8 -25.01 -18.29 0.63
N PRO A 9 -23.83 -18.77 1.09
CA PRO A 9 -23.59 -19.00 2.52
C PRO A 9 -23.61 -17.71 3.34
N ILE A 10 -23.49 -16.57 2.65
CA ILE A 10 -23.41 -15.23 3.24
C ILE A 10 -24.74 -14.81 3.89
N ALA A 11 -25.89 -15.24 3.36
CA ALA A 11 -27.19 -14.88 3.92
C ALA A 11 -27.47 -15.57 5.27
N GLU A 12 -27.10 -16.85 5.40
CA GLU A 12 -27.26 -17.62 6.65
C GLU A 12 -26.25 -17.21 7.73
N LEU A 13 -25.13 -16.62 7.33
CA LEU A 13 -24.11 -16.13 8.24
C LEU A 13 -24.49 -14.78 8.90
N GLY A 14 -25.52 -14.06 8.44
CA GLY A 14 -25.83 -12.70 8.88
C GLY A 14 -25.94 -12.52 10.40
N SER A 15 -26.57 -13.45 11.12
CA SER A 15 -26.66 -13.41 12.59
C SER A 15 -25.33 -13.76 13.27
N LYS A 16 -24.56 -14.68 12.69
CA LYS A 16 -23.24 -15.12 13.19
C LYS A 16 -22.12 -14.12 12.93
N LEU A 17 -22.26 -13.27 11.90
CA LEU A 17 -21.31 -12.20 11.58
C LEU A 17 -21.45 -10.98 12.48
N SER A 18 -22.48 -10.94 13.34
CA SER A 18 -22.81 -9.74 14.12
C SER A 18 -21.67 -9.25 15.01
N ASN A 19 -20.87 -10.17 15.55
CA ASN A 19 -19.76 -9.89 16.46
C ASN A 19 -18.37 -9.96 15.80
N LEU A 20 -18.30 -10.18 14.48
CA LEU A 20 -17.03 -10.39 13.78
C LEU A 20 -16.37 -9.03 13.49
N THR A 21 -15.17 -8.83 14.07
CA THR A 21 -14.35 -7.62 13.87
C THR A 21 -13.14 -7.86 12.97
N SER A 22 -12.82 -9.13 12.70
CA SER A 22 -11.64 -9.52 11.94
C SER A 22 -12.04 -10.50 10.84
N LEU A 23 -11.77 -10.12 9.60
CA LEU A 23 -12.09 -10.91 8.41
C LEU A 23 -10.80 -11.31 7.70
N TYR A 24 -10.64 -12.61 7.49
CA TYR A 24 -9.53 -13.18 6.74
C TYR A 24 -10.07 -14.00 5.57
N LEU A 25 -9.65 -13.66 4.36
CA LEU A 25 -10.02 -14.37 3.13
C LEU A 25 -8.79 -15.09 2.57
N GLY A 26 -8.50 -16.27 3.12
CA GLY A 26 -7.46 -17.17 2.62
C GLY A 26 -7.99 -18.14 1.56
N TRP A 27 -7.24 -18.37 0.47
CA TRP A 27 -7.47 -19.41 -0.55
C TRP A 27 -8.89 -19.48 -1.17
N LEU A 28 -9.65 -18.38 -1.09
CA LEU A 28 -10.95 -18.27 -1.77
C LEU A 28 -10.72 -17.81 -3.20
N ASN A 29 -10.52 -18.78 -4.10
CA ASN A 29 -10.14 -18.50 -5.48
C ASN A 29 -11.23 -17.79 -6.29
N LYS A 30 -12.48 -17.70 -5.78
CA LYS A 30 -13.65 -17.15 -6.50
C LYS A 30 -14.72 -16.61 -5.54
N ILE A 31 -14.58 -15.37 -5.08
CA ILE A 31 -15.72 -14.56 -4.59
C ILE A 31 -16.24 -13.75 -5.77
N THR A 32 -17.55 -13.79 -6.03
CA THR A 32 -18.17 -12.93 -7.04
C THR A 32 -18.36 -11.50 -6.50
N ASP A 33 -18.47 -10.50 -7.38
CA ASP A 33 -18.80 -9.11 -6.99
C ASP A 33 -20.05 -9.03 -6.09
N SER A 34 -21.07 -9.85 -6.39
CA SER A 34 -22.31 -9.89 -5.60
C SER A 34 -22.11 -10.46 -4.20
N GLN A 35 -21.30 -11.52 -4.08
CA GLN A 35 -20.92 -12.10 -2.79
C GLN A 35 -20.08 -11.11 -1.98
N TRP A 36 -19.08 -10.48 -2.61
CA TRP A 36 -18.26 -9.44 -1.98
C TRP A 36 -19.12 -8.28 -1.46
N ARG A 37 -20.02 -7.74 -2.28
CA ARG A 37 -20.90 -6.65 -1.84
C ARG A 37 -21.81 -7.07 -0.69
N GLY A 38 -22.39 -8.27 -0.76
CA GLY A 38 -23.21 -8.81 0.33
C GLY A 38 -22.42 -8.91 1.64
N LEU A 39 -21.18 -9.40 1.54
CA LEU A 39 -20.25 -9.54 2.65
C LEU A 39 -19.87 -8.17 3.27
N VAL A 40 -19.49 -7.20 2.44
CA VAL A 40 -19.14 -5.84 2.88
C VAL A 40 -20.31 -5.16 3.59
N MET A 41 -21.51 -5.24 3.01
CA MET A 41 -22.71 -4.64 3.60
C MET A 41 -23.09 -5.29 4.92
N ALA A 42 -22.97 -6.61 5.03
CA ALA A 42 -23.25 -7.34 6.27
C ALA A 42 -22.30 -6.93 7.42
N MET A 43 -21.09 -6.47 7.10
CA MET A 43 -20.04 -6.13 8.09
C MET A 43 -19.71 -4.63 8.16
N ARG A 44 -20.57 -3.78 7.59
CA ARG A 44 -20.41 -2.31 7.57
C ARG A 44 -20.19 -1.74 8.97
N GLY A 45 -19.16 -0.90 9.11
CA GLY A 45 -18.84 -0.20 10.37
C GLY A 45 -18.43 -1.11 11.52
N ARG A 46 -17.91 -2.31 11.25
CA ARG A 46 -17.50 -3.28 12.29
C ARG A 46 -16.11 -3.85 12.10
N ILE A 47 -15.68 -4.00 10.85
CA ILE A 47 -14.37 -4.59 10.54
C ILE A 47 -13.27 -3.65 11.03
N ARG A 48 -12.44 -4.19 11.92
CA ARG A 48 -11.21 -3.59 12.41
C ARG A 48 -9.98 -4.18 11.74
N SER A 49 -10.02 -5.46 11.39
CA SER A 49 -8.90 -6.13 10.72
C SER A 49 -9.38 -6.85 9.47
N PHE A 50 -8.75 -6.59 8.34
CA PHE A 50 -8.97 -7.31 7.10
C PHE A 50 -7.66 -7.86 6.56
N ALA A 51 -7.66 -9.13 6.16
CA ALA A 51 -6.51 -9.76 5.54
C ALA A 51 -6.88 -10.72 4.40
N THR A 52 -6.03 -10.82 3.37
CA THR A 52 -6.16 -11.80 2.27
C THR A 52 -4.85 -12.54 2.02
N ASP A 53 -4.93 -13.72 1.41
CA ASP A 53 -3.76 -14.52 0.98
C ASP A 53 -3.36 -14.34 -0.49
N ALA A 54 -2.20 -14.93 -0.83
CA ALA A 54 -1.75 -15.19 -2.18
C ALA A 54 -2.84 -15.90 -2.99
N GLY A 55 -3.30 -15.28 -4.07
CA GLY A 55 -4.29 -15.87 -4.97
C GLY A 55 -5.73 -15.44 -4.71
N PHE A 56 -5.97 -14.52 -3.77
CA PHE A 56 -7.22 -13.78 -3.77
C PHE A 56 -7.28 -12.90 -5.03
N ASN A 57 -7.94 -13.41 -6.07
CA ASN A 57 -8.29 -12.60 -7.22
C ASN A 57 -9.38 -11.63 -6.79
N THR A 58 -8.99 -10.38 -6.50
CA THR A 58 -9.91 -9.34 -6.09
C THR A 58 -11.03 -9.22 -7.11
N PRO A 59 -12.29 -9.40 -6.72
CA PRO A 59 -13.42 -9.22 -7.62
C PRO A 59 -13.50 -7.74 -7.99
N SER A 60 -13.14 -7.42 -9.24
CA SER A 60 -13.28 -6.09 -9.85
C SER A 60 -12.44 -4.96 -9.26
N THR A 61 -12.39 -3.85 -9.99
CA THR A 61 -11.87 -2.54 -9.56
C THR A 61 -12.66 -1.89 -8.41
N LYS A 62 -13.73 -2.53 -7.92
CA LYS A 62 -14.61 -2.00 -6.86
C LYS A 62 -14.22 -2.44 -5.46
N PHE A 63 -13.29 -3.38 -5.35
CA PHE A 63 -12.90 -3.97 -4.08
C PHE A 63 -12.46 -2.93 -3.03
N ILE A 64 -11.44 -2.12 -3.35
CA ILE A 64 -10.94 -1.07 -2.45
C ILE A 64 -11.94 0.08 -2.27
N PRO A 65 -12.66 0.55 -3.31
CA PRO A 65 -13.76 1.48 -3.13
C PRO A 65 -14.79 1.01 -2.10
N ASP A 66 -15.17 -0.27 -2.10
CA ASP A 66 -16.14 -0.81 -1.15
C ASP A 66 -15.56 -0.83 0.28
N ILE A 67 -14.31 -1.26 0.47
CA ILE A 67 -13.64 -1.23 1.80
C ILE A 67 -13.61 0.20 2.36
N THR A 68 -13.09 1.14 1.57
CA THR A 68 -12.91 2.54 1.99
C THR A 68 -14.24 3.27 2.19
N THR A 69 -15.31 2.84 1.52
CA THR A 69 -16.65 3.42 1.70
C THR A 69 -17.34 2.90 2.96
N HIS A 70 -17.12 1.63 3.32
CA HIS A 70 -17.92 0.97 4.35
C HIS A 70 -17.19 0.70 5.67
N TRP A 71 -15.86 0.68 5.66
CA TRP A 71 -15.03 0.31 6.82
C TRP A 71 -13.99 1.38 7.19
N SER A 72 -13.92 2.53 6.51
CA SER A 72 -12.89 3.55 6.73
C SER A 72 -12.82 4.10 8.15
N ASP A 73 -13.96 4.15 8.85
CA ASP A 73 -14.08 4.65 10.23
C ASP A 73 -13.82 3.58 11.30
N THR A 74 -13.65 2.32 10.91
CA THR A 74 -13.41 1.21 11.85
C THR A 74 -12.14 0.42 11.58
N LEU A 75 -11.61 0.46 10.36
CA LEU A 75 -10.47 -0.33 9.93
C LEU A 75 -9.18 0.14 10.62
N GLU A 76 -8.58 -0.75 11.41
CA GLU A 76 -7.32 -0.55 12.12
C GLU A 76 -6.16 -1.33 11.46
N SER A 77 -6.44 -2.44 10.79
CA SER A 77 -5.43 -3.28 10.13
C SER A 77 -5.91 -3.74 8.76
N LEU A 78 -5.10 -3.49 7.74
CA LEU A 78 -5.36 -3.91 6.37
C LEU A 78 -4.12 -4.61 5.81
N ARG A 79 -4.23 -5.92 5.58
CA ARG A 79 -3.10 -6.74 5.09
C ARG A 79 -3.45 -7.47 3.80
N PHE A 80 -2.56 -7.39 2.85
CA PHE A 80 -2.68 -7.97 1.52
C PHE A 80 -1.50 -8.90 1.32
N LEU A 81 -1.59 -10.10 1.90
CA LEU A 81 -0.51 -11.05 1.88
C LEU A 81 -0.32 -11.56 0.45
N HIS A 82 0.90 -11.45 -0.05
CA HIS A 82 1.37 -12.04 -1.31
C HIS A 82 0.57 -11.63 -2.58
N PHE A 83 1.15 -10.75 -3.40
CA PHE A 83 0.80 -10.53 -4.82
C PHE A 83 -0.61 -10.07 -5.17
N SER A 84 -1.41 -9.56 -4.25
CA SER A 84 -2.56 -8.73 -4.65
C SER A 84 -2.03 -7.40 -5.16
N HIS A 85 -2.06 -7.22 -6.48
CA HIS A 85 -1.68 -5.99 -7.15
C HIS A 85 -2.65 -4.89 -6.75
N MET A 86 -2.20 -3.96 -5.91
CA MET A 86 -2.94 -2.74 -5.61
C MET A 86 -2.45 -1.60 -6.47
N PHE A 87 -3.40 -0.88 -7.06
CA PHE A 87 -3.08 0.34 -7.78
C PHE A 87 -2.70 1.44 -6.81
N SER A 88 -1.93 2.39 -7.33
CA SER A 88 -1.55 3.58 -6.58
C SER A 88 -2.72 4.39 -6.02
N HIS A 89 -3.79 4.54 -6.81
CA HIS A 89 -4.97 5.29 -6.39
C HIS A 89 -5.73 4.57 -5.26
N ASP A 90 -5.65 3.24 -5.20
CA ASP A 90 -6.26 2.45 -4.13
C ASP A 90 -5.54 2.68 -2.79
N ILE A 91 -4.22 2.64 -2.80
CA ILE A 91 -3.40 2.92 -1.61
C ILE A 91 -3.62 4.35 -1.13
N GLN A 92 -3.58 5.33 -2.05
CA GLN A 92 -3.85 6.72 -1.70
C GLN A 92 -5.23 6.86 -1.08
N ARG A 93 -6.26 6.23 -1.68
CA ARG A 93 -7.63 6.24 -1.14
C ARG A 93 -7.70 5.65 0.26
N ILE A 94 -7.00 4.55 0.54
CA ILE A 94 -6.93 3.98 1.88
C ILE A 94 -6.31 4.98 2.86
N LEU A 95 -5.14 5.54 2.53
CA LEU A 95 -4.40 6.45 3.39
C LEU A 95 -5.13 7.79 3.62
N THR A 96 -6.00 8.22 2.71
CA THR A 96 -6.79 9.47 2.83
C THR A 96 -8.20 9.27 3.39
N THR A 97 -8.67 8.02 3.58
CA THR A 97 -10.00 7.75 4.12
C THR A 97 -9.98 7.00 5.45
N CYS A 98 -9.04 6.09 5.67
CA CYS A 98 -9.02 5.22 6.85
C CYS A 98 -8.27 5.87 8.03
N SER A 99 -8.92 6.79 8.75
CA SER A 99 -8.28 7.60 9.81
C SER A 99 -7.79 6.80 11.02
N ARG A 100 -8.33 5.60 11.25
CA ARG A 100 -7.96 4.72 12.38
C ARG A 100 -6.96 3.63 12.01
N LEU A 101 -6.47 3.63 10.76
CA LEU A 101 -5.55 2.63 10.27
C LEU A 101 -4.22 2.71 11.03
N LYS A 102 -3.83 1.58 11.62
CA LYS A 102 -2.56 1.37 12.34
C LYS A 102 -1.60 0.51 11.54
N VAL A 103 -2.12 -0.41 10.74
CA VAL A 103 -1.32 -1.34 9.95
C VAL A 103 -1.80 -1.30 8.51
N LEU A 104 -0.88 -0.99 7.60
CA LEU A 104 -1.07 -1.20 6.16
C LEU A 104 0.08 -2.03 5.61
N ASP A 105 -0.25 -3.25 5.22
CA ASP A 105 0.66 -4.19 4.61
C ASP A 105 0.14 -4.53 3.21
N CYS A 106 0.77 -3.95 2.19
CA CYS A 106 0.35 -4.17 0.81
C CYS A 106 1.50 -4.07 -0.19
N MET A 107 1.35 -4.78 -1.30
CA MET A 107 2.23 -4.64 -2.45
C MET A 107 1.66 -3.63 -3.44
N TRP A 108 2.48 -2.67 -3.85
CA TRP A 108 2.08 -1.58 -4.73
C TRP A 108 2.60 -1.83 -6.15
N THR A 109 1.72 -1.82 -7.16
CA THR A 109 2.14 -1.62 -8.55
C THR A 109 1.99 -0.17 -9.00
N LEU A 110 3.08 0.46 -9.41
CA LEU A 110 3.01 1.66 -10.24
C LEU A 110 2.65 1.20 -11.65
N GLU A 111 1.37 0.90 -11.87
CA GLU A 111 0.89 0.89 -13.24
C GLU A 111 0.85 2.32 -13.75
N GLN A 112 1.48 2.52 -14.90
CA GLN A 112 1.26 3.71 -15.71
C GLN A 112 -0.14 3.52 -16.31
N GLU A 113 -1.14 4.18 -15.73
CA GLU A 113 -2.43 4.35 -16.41
C GLU A 113 -2.12 4.94 -17.79
N ALA A 114 -2.25 4.13 -18.83
CA ALA A 114 -1.98 4.51 -20.20
C ALA A 114 -3.00 5.59 -20.61
N GLY A 115 -2.63 6.86 -20.43
CA GLY A 115 -3.36 8.00 -20.94
C GLY A 115 -4.21 8.80 -19.94
N GLN A 116 -4.34 8.40 -18.68
CA GLN A 116 -5.02 9.23 -17.66
C GLN A 116 -4.23 9.21 -16.36
N GLY A 117 -3.72 10.37 -15.93
CA GLY A 117 -3.65 10.70 -14.50
C GLY A 117 -2.82 9.87 -13.50
N GLY A 118 -1.91 8.97 -13.87
CA GLY A 118 -1.14 8.21 -12.86
C GLY A 118 -0.51 9.10 -11.76
N ILE A 119 -0.78 8.82 -10.47
CA ILE A 119 -0.31 9.43 -9.18
C ILE A 119 -0.22 10.97 -9.07
N GLY A 120 -0.32 11.75 -10.15
CA GLY A 120 0.10 13.15 -10.10
C GLY A 120 -0.42 14.03 -11.21
N GLY A 121 -1.57 13.69 -11.80
CA GLY A 121 -2.44 14.72 -12.39
C GLY A 121 -3.28 15.42 -11.32
N GLY A 122 -3.65 14.69 -10.26
CA GLY A 122 -4.39 15.22 -9.12
C GLY A 122 -3.49 15.79 -8.03
N LYS A 123 -4.03 16.74 -7.26
CA LYS A 123 -3.44 17.18 -5.99
C LYS A 123 -3.41 15.97 -5.05
N MET A 124 -2.21 15.51 -4.68
CA MET A 124 -2.07 14.45 -3.68
C MET A 124 -2.68 14.97 -2.37
N GLU A 125 -3.71 14.28 -1.90
CA GLU A 125 -4.38 14.60 -0.64
C GLU A 125 -3.50 14.21 0.56
N ASP A 126 -3.66 14.92 1.67
CA ASP A 126 -2.94 14.60 2.91
C ASP A 126 -3.45 13.29 3.50
N TRP A 127 -2.53 12.48 4.04
CA TRP A 127 -2.90 11.22 4.69
C TRP A 127 -3.59 11.49 6.03
N VAL A 128 -4.69 10.79 6.28
CA VAL A 128 -5.51 10.97 7.50
C VAL A 128 -5.22 9.92 8.56
N CYS A 129 -4.52 8.84 8.22
CA CYS A 129 -4.12 7.76 9.12
C CYS A 129 -2.94 8.14 10.03
N GLN A 130 -3.13 9.13 10.90
CA GLN A 130 -2.07 9.66 11.78
C GLN A 130 -1.62 8.66 12.86
N ASP A 131 -2.40 7.60 13.07
CA ASP A 131 -2.13 6.52 14.02
C ASP A 131 -1.42 5.31 13.39
N LEU A 132 -0.92 5.44 12.16
CA LEU A 132 -0.20 4.37 11.46
C LEU A 132 1.09 3.99 12.20
N GLU A 133 1.21 2.71 12.57
CA GLU A 133 2.33 2.11 13.28
C GLU A 133 3.18 1.22 12.36
N GLU A 134 2.57 0.54 11.40
CA GLU A 134 3.24 -0.34 10.45
C GLU A 134 2.82 0.01 9.02
N LEU A 135 3.80 0.27 8.16
CA LEU A 135 3.57 0.59 6.75
C LEU A 135 4.56 -0.11 5.85
N GLN A 136 4.04 -0.92 4.92
CA GLN A 136 4.81 -1.49 3.84
C GLN A 136 4.38 -0.89 2.49
N LEU A 137 5.33 -0.21 1.84
CA LEU A 137 5.19 0.40 0.51
C LEU A 137 6.23 -0.18 -0.45
N MET A 138 5.81 -1.14 -1.25
CA MET A 138 6.67 -1.81 -2.23
C MET A 138 6.27 -1.41 -3.65
N PHE A 139 7.00 -0.49 -4.26
CA PHE A 139 6.72 0.03 -5.60
C PHE A 139 7.13 -0.97 -6.70
N ALA A 140 6.25 -1.32 -7.63
CA ALA A 140 6.63 -2.10 -8.80
C ALA A 140 6.69 -1.25 -10.07
N ASP A 141 7.77 -1.37 -10.84
CA ASP A 141 7.89 -0.73 -12.16
C ASP A 141 7.74 -1.74 -13.28
N HIS A 142 6.80 -1.46 -14.17
CA HIS A 142 6.56 -2.25 -15.38
C HIS A 142 7.07 -1.55 -16.65
N ARG A 143 7.67 -0.36 -16.55
CA ARG A 143 8.08 0.48 -17.71
C ARG A 143 9.25 -0.06 -18.51
N GLY A 144 10.00 -1.04 -17.98
CA GLY A 144 11.21 -1.60 -18.60
C GLY A 144 11.03 -2.35 -19.93
N LEU A 145 9.89 -2.21 -20.61
CA LEU A 145 9.63 -2.91 -21.86
C LEU A 145 9.72 -2.04 -23.11
N ASN A 146 9.48 -0.72 -23.09
CA ASN A 146 9.33 0.06 -24.35
C ASN A 146 9.70 1.56 -24.34
N MET A 147 10.34 2.12 -23.31
CA MET A 147 10.58 3.59 -23.28
C MET A 147 11.83 4.05 -24.05
N VAL A 148 11.68 5.13 -24.83
CA VAL A 148 12.75 5.84 -25.54
C VAL A 148 13.49 6.76 -24.55
N GLU A 149 14.82 6.85 -24.67
CA GLU A 149 15.74 7.49 -23.71
C GLU A 149 15.39 8.97 -23.39
N THR A 150 14.85 9.72 -24.34
CA THR A 150 14.47 11.14 -24.16
C THR A 150 13.20 11.34 -23.33
N GLU A 151 12.27 10.38 -23.29
CA GLU A 151 11.07 10.46 -22.44
C GLU A 151 11.37 10.20 -20.96
N LEU A 152 12.55 9.65 -20.66
CA LEU A 152 12.96 9.31 -19.29
C LEU A 152 13.16 10.58 -18.43
N THR A 153 13.82 11.62 -18.96
CA THR A 153 14.19 12.82 -18.17
C THR A 153 13.00 13.60 -17.61
N MET A 154 11.99 13.90 -18.42
CA MET A 154 10.80 14.62 -17.96
C MET A 154 9.95 13.79 -16.98
N GLN A 155 9.94 12.47 -17.17
CA GLN A 155 9.23 11.55 -16.28
C GLN A 155 9.97 11.36 -14.96
N GLU A 156 11.30 11.35 -14.96
CA GLU A 156 12.15 11.33 -13.76
C GLU A 156 11.85 12.55 -12.88
N ILE A 157 11.79 13.76 -13.45
CA ILE A 157 11.46 14.98 -12.71
C ILE A 157 10.08 14.89 -12.04
N ARG A 158 9.06 14.40 -12.76
CA ARG A 158 7.71 14.20 -12.19
C ARG A 158 7.71 13.14 -11.10
N THR A 159 8.52 12.09 -11.26
CA THR A 159 8.64 11.00 -10.30
C THR A 159 9.34 11.48 -9.02
N ALA A 160 10.40 12.29 -9.14
CA ALA A 160 11.12 12.87 -8.02
C ALA A 160 10.21 13.72 -7.12
N GLY A 161 9.43 14.65 -7.69
CA GLY A 161 8.51 15.48 -6.89
C GLY A 161 7.38 14.70 -6.22
N ARG A 162 7.04 13.50 -6.73
CA ARG A 162 6.06 12.60 -6.09
C ARG A 162 6.67 11.82 -4.94
N ILE A 163 7.87 11.30 -5.15
CA ILE A 163 8.65 10.60 -4.12
C ILE A 163 8.89 11.53 -2.93
N GLU A 164 9.29 12.77 -3.18
CA GLU A 164 9.49 13.77 -2.13
C GLU A 164 8.22 13.97 -1.30
N ARG A 165 7.05 14.11 -1.96
CA ARG A 165 5.76 14.23 -1.24
C ARG A 165 5.42 12.99 -0.43
N ILE A 166 5.72 11.79 -0.93
CA ILE A 166 5.55 10.56 -0.15
C ILE A 166 6.41 10.63 1.11
N TYR A 167 7.69 11.04 1.00
CA TYR A 167 8.55 11.22 2.18
C TYR A 167 8.03 12.30 3.14
N GLN A 168 7.51 13.42 2.63
CA GLN A 168 6.90 14.46 3.46
C GLN A 168 5.68 13.95 4.23
N GLN A 169 4.83 13.13 3.60
CA GLN A 169 3.67 12.53 4.29
C GLN A 169 4.12 11.46 5.30
N LEU A 170 5.08 10.60 4.92
CA LEU A 170 5.68 9.62 5.83
C LEU A 170 6.25 10.31 7.07
N GLY A 171 6.96 11.42 6.92
CA GLY A 171 7.53 12.21 8.02
C GLY A 171 6.50 12.77 9.01
N ARG A 172 5.22 12.83 8.64
CA ARG A 172 4.11 13.26 9.53
C ARG A 172 3.55 12.11 10.37
N LEU A 173 3.83 10.85 10.02
CA LEU A 173 3.35 9.66 10.71
C LEU A 173 4.17 9.38 11.98
N VAL A 174 4.11 10.28 12.97
CA VAL A 174 4.97 10.24 14.17
C VAL A 174 4.85 8.97 15.02
N LYS A 175 3.81 8.16 14.81
CA LYS A 175 3.59 6.88 15.48
C LYS A 175 4.15 5.68 14.73
N LEU A 176 4.71 5.89 13.53
CA LEU A 176 5.24 4.83 12.69
C LEU A 176 6.43 4.16 13.38
N ARG A 177 6.33 2.84 13.57
CA ARG A 177 7.33 1.97 14.20
C ARG A 177 8.05 1.12 13.17
N GLU A 178 7.34 0.69 12.14
CA GLU A 178 7.90 -0.16 11.08
C GLU A 178 7.58 0.45 9.72
N LEU A 179 8.62 0.73 8.95
CA LEU A 179 8.53 1.21 7.59
C LEU A 179 9.32 0.29 6.68
N THR A 180 8.62 -0.37 5.76
CA THR A 180 9.25 -1.07 4.64
C THR A 180 9.00 -0.27 3.38
N ILE A 181 10.06 0.23 2.75
CA ILE A 181 9.98 0.97 1.51
C ILE A 181 10.93 0.34 0.48
N GLY A 182 10.41 0.00 -0.69
CA GLY A 182 11.16 -0.85 -1.61
C GLY A 182 10.72 -0.73 -3.05
N TRP A 183 11.57 -1.22 -3.95
CA TRP A 183 11.28 -1.29 -5.37
C TRP A 183 11.37 -2.73 -5.87
N ARG A 184 10.32 -3.20 -6.54
CA ARG A 184 10.28 -4.52 -7.15
C ARG A 184 10.21 -4.38 -8.66
N THR A 185 11.34 -4.58 -9.33
CA THR A 185 11.35 -4.71 -10.79
C THR A 185 10.78 -6.07 -11.19
N THR A 186 9.75 -6.10 -12.03
CA THR A 186 9.24 -7.37 -12.58
C THR A 186 10.04 -7.87 -13.78
N THR A 187 10.89 -7.04 -14.36
CA THR A 187 11.73 -7.39 -15.51
C THR A 187 13.22 -7.27 -15.18
N ALA A 188 14.05 -8.03 -15.88
CA ALA A 188 15.51 -8.03 -15.71
C ALA A 188 16.17 -6.71 -16.16
N PHE A 189 15.43 -5.80 -16.80
CA PHE A 189 15.95 -4.52 -17.28
C PHE A 189 16.05 -3.50 -16.14
N SER A 190 17.27 -3.28 -15.67
CA SER A 190 17.64 -2.53 -14.46
C SER A 190 17.77 -1.01 -14.66
N GLY A 191 17.18 -0.43 -15.70
CA GLY A 191 17.32 1.00 -16.02
C GLY A 191 16.26 1.91 -15.39
N CYS A 192 15.32 1.37 -14.61
CA CYS A 192 14.14 2.12 -14.19
C CYS A 192 14.35 2.97 -12.92
N ALA A 193 13.85 4.21 -13.00
CA ALA A 193 13.75 5.25 -11.98
C ALA A 193 14.13 4.82 -10.56
N ASN A 194 15.31 5.25 -10.13
CA ASN A 194 15.76 5.02 -8.77
C ASN A 194 14.99 5.91 -7.80
N LEU A 195 14.48 5.32 -6.71
CA LEU A 195 14.28 6.07 -5.48
C LEU A 195 15.68 6.53 -5.04
N ASP A 196 16.07 7.75 -5.41
CA ASP A 196 17.26 8.36 -4.82
C ASP A 196 16.90 8.71 -3.37
N MET A 197 17.22 7.79 -2.45
CA MET A 197 17.15 8.03 -1.01
C MET A 197 18.44 8.66 -0.54
N SER A 198 18.59 9.96 -0.82
CA SER A 198 19.57 10.79 -0.13
C SER A 198 18.90 11.54 1.02
N LEU A 199 19.68 12.07 1.95
CA LEU A 199 19.21 13.04 2.94
C LEU A 199 18.56 14.25 2.28
N ALA A 200 19.12 14.69 1.14
CA ALA A 200 18.62 15.85 0.41
C ALA A 200 17.26 15.60 -0.26
N SER A 201 16.92 14.35 -0.56
CA SER A 201 15.72 13.99 -1.35
C SER A 201 14.64 13.22 -0.58
N GLY A 202 14.92 12.71 0.62
CA GLY A 202 13.94 11.90 1.34
C GLY A 202 14.20 11.68 2.83
N LEU A 203 15.40 11.23 3.21
CA LEU A 203 15.65 10.80 4.58
C LEU A 203 15.53 11.94 5.61
N GLY A 204 15.84 13.17 5.21
CA GLY A 204 15.63 14.35 6.06
C GLY A 204 14.17 14.54 6.50
N HIS A 205 13.20 14.16 5.67
CA HIS A 205 11.78 14.22 6.04
C HIS A 205 11.40 13.18 7.10
N LEU A 206 12.16 12.08 7.21
CA LEU A 206 11.91 11.01 8.18
C LEU A 206 12.55 11.28 9.55
N ALA A 207 13.36 12.35 9.69
CA ALA A 207 14.06 12.67 10.94
C ALA A 207 13.12 12.90 12.14
N GLY A 208 11.85 13.23 11.89
CA GLY A 208 10.83 13.39 12.92
C GLY A 208 10.25 12.08 13.47
N LEU A 209 10.50 10.94 12.83
CA LEU A 209 9.91 9.63 13.16
C LEU A 209 10.61 8.97 14.35
N LYS A 210 10.49 9.58 15.52
CA LYS A 210 11.14 9.12 16.77
C LYS A 210 10.67 7.75 17.26
N ALA A 211 9.50 7.29 16.79
CA ALA A 211 8.97 5.97 17.14
C ALA A 211 9.47 4.86 16.22
N LEU A 212 10.17 5.19 15.12
CA LEU A 212 10.62 4.22 14.12
C LEU A 212 11.67 3.29 14.71
N ARG A 213 11.40 1.99 14.66
CA ARG A 213 12.25 0.91 15.18
C ARG A 213 12.83 0.05 14.07
N MET A 214 12.08 -0.09 12.98
CA MET A 214 12.49 -0.86 11.81
C MET A 214 12.32 -0.01 10.56
N LEU A 215 13.40 0.10 9.79
CA LEU A 215 13.41 0.66 8.45
C LEU A 215 13.97 -0.39 7.49
N ASP A 216 13.10 -1.03 6.72
CA ASP A 216 13.50 -1.98 5.68
C ASP A 216 13.55 -1.28 4.33
N ILE A 217 14.78 -1.15 3.80
CA ILE A 217 15.09 -0.60 2.50
C ILE A 217 15.81 -1.61 1.60
N SER A 218 15.82 -2.88 1.98
CA SER A 218 16.54 -3.98 1.30
C SER A 218 16.14 -4.14 -0.16
N SER A 219 14.93 -3.70 -0.49
CA SER A 219 14.35 -3.77 -1.83
C SER A 219 14.67 -2.54 -2.68
N ILE A 220 15.52 -1.61 -2.24
CA ILE A 220 15.96 -0.47 -3.05
C ILE A 220 17.29 -0.84 -3.72
N ARG A 221 17.26 -1.03 -5.04
CA ARG A 221 18.42 -1.55 -5.81
C ARG A 221 19.62 -0.62 -5.84
N GLN A 222 19.41 0.69 -5.84
CA GLN A 222 20.47 1.69 -5.90
C GLN A 222 20.25 2.71 -4.78
N VAL A 223 20.70 2.37 -3.58
CA VAL A 223 20.75 3.33 -2.49
C VAL A 223 22.09 4.08 -2.60
N LYS A 224 22.03 5.38 -2.90
CA LYS A 224 23.21 6.26 -2.76
C LYS A 224 23.36 6.65 -1.30
N ILE A 225 23.92 5.75 -0.49
CA ILE A 225 24.22 6.04 0.91
C ILE A 225 25.55 6.79 0.96
N GLY A 226 25.51 8.10 1.16
CA GLY A 226 26.68 8.91 1.50
C GLY A 226 27.00 8.86 2.99
N SER A 227 28.07 9.52 3.41
CA SER A 227 28.49 9.56 4.82
C SER A 227 27.42 10.16 5.73
N ALA A 228 26.71 11.18 5.25
CA ALA A 228 25.66 11.83 6.00
C ALA A 228 24.45 10.90 6.21
N GLU A 229 24.08 10.10 5.20
CA GLU A 229 23.04 9.08 5.34
C GLU A 229 23.46 8.00 6.34
N VAL A 230 24.73 7.58 6.33
CA VAL A 230 25.25 6.63 7.33
C VAL A 230 25.17 7.22 8.74
N GLU A 231 25.56 8.48 8.93
CA GLU A 231 25.45 9.17 10.22
C GLU A 231 24.00 9.28 10.71
N TRP A 232 23.07 9.55 9.78
CA TRP A 232 21.63 9.57 10.09
C TRP A 232 21.09 8.19 10.50
N ILE A 233 21.55 7.10 9.87
CA ILE A 233 21.18 5.71 10.22
C ILE A 233 21.87 5.25 11.52
N ARG A 234 22.95 5.91 11.94
CA ARG A 234 23.69 5.62 13.18
C ARG A 234 23.35 6.54 14.36
N PRO A 235 22.09 6.72 14.82
CA PRO A 235 21.90 7.45 16.07
C PRO A 235 22.49 6.66 17.25
N GLU A 236 22.23 5.35 17.35
CA GLU A 236 22.66 4.48 18.46
C GLU A 236 22.24 3.03 18.17
N LEU A 237 22.99 2.29 17.34
CA LEU A 237 22.96 0.81 17.37
C LEU A 237 23.68 0.33 18.65
N VAL A 238 23.13 0.71 19.81
CA VAL A 238 23.44 0.06 21.09
C VAL A 238 22.50 -1.12 21.18
N ILE A 239 22.97 -2.26 20.72
CA ILE A 239 22.41 -3.56 21.09
C ILE A 239 22.61 -3.66 22.61
N GLN A 240 21.53 -3.51 23.37
CA GLN A 240 21.44 -4.06 24.73
C GLN A 240 20.94 -5.50 24.64
#